data_AF-A0A537Z1N9-F1
#
_entry.id   AF-A0A537Z1N9-F1
#
_cell.length_a   1.000
_cell.length_b   1.000
_cell.length_c   1.000
_cell.angle_alpha   90.00
_cell.angle_beta   90.00
_cell.angle_gamma   90.00
#
_symmetry.space_group_name_H-M   'P 1'
#
loop_
_entity.id
_entity.type
_entity.pdbx_description
1 polymer ?
#
loop_
_entity_poly.entity_id
_entity_poly.type
_entity_poly.pdbx_seq_one_letter_code
_entity_poly.pdbx_strand_id
1 'polypeptide(L)'
;YAARKRETDASLQFLTRAFADGEVDGMTVLPKPVQRPGPPIWVGGNAPAALRRAVQFAHTWDAPYVDPDELGAGIARLHEVCRAAGRDPSSISVSVRGFAAADVDPALLDRYADLGVVHVGVTLPVADLDRAVT
;
A
#
# COMPACT_ATOMS: atom_id res chain seq x y z
N TYR A 1 -18.86 -3.70 -10.88
CA TYR A 1 -17.39 -3.80 -10.66
C TYR A 1 -16.53 -2.91 -11.56
N ALA A 2 -16.80 -2.79 -12.87
CA ALA A 2 -15.97 -1.97 -13.77
C ALA A 2 -16.04 -0.46 -13.48
N ALA A 3 -17.22 0.07 -13.12
CA ALA A 3 -17.39 1.47 -12.71
C ALA A 3 -16.53 1.81 -11.47
N ARG A 4 -16.67 1.03 -10.39
CA ARG A 4 -15.85 1.14 -9.16
C ARG A 4 -14.34 1.22 -9.43
N LYS A 5 -13.82 0.41 -10.37
CA LYS A 5 -12.38 0.41 -10.71
C LYS A 5 -11.95 1.75 -11.30
N ARG A 6 -12.72 2.31 -12.24
CA ARG A 6 -12.42 3.61 -12.86
C ARG A 6 -12.56 4.76 -11.87
N GLU A 7 -13.57 4.71 -11.01
CA GLU A 7 -13.76 5.69 -9.94
C GLU A 7 -12.57 5.70 -8.98
N THR A 8 -12.00 4.54 -8.65
CA THR A 8 -10.81 4.47 -7.80
C THR A 8 -9.60 5.15 -8.46
N ASP A 9 -9.39 4.95 -9.76
CA ASP A 9 -8.27 5.56 -10.50
C ASP A 9 -8.41 7.08 -10.54
N ALA A 10 -9.62 7.58 -10.83
CA ALA A 10 -9.92 9.01 -10.84
C ALA A 10 -9.73 9.63 -9.45
N SER A 11 -10.18 8.97 -8.39
CA SER A 11 -9.99 9.44 -7.01
C SER A 11 -8.51 9.50 -6.61
N LEU A 12 -7.70 8.50 -6.97
CA LEU A 12 -6.26 8.52 -6.68
C LEU A 12 -5.54 9.65 -7.42
N GLN A 13 -5.90 9.88 -8.69
CA GLN A 13 -5.35 10.99 -9.46
C GLN A 13 -5.75 12.35 -8.87
N PHE A 14 -7.02 12.52 -8.49
CA PHE A 14 -7.52 13.71 -7.83
C PHE A 14 -6.77 13.97 -6.52
N LEU A 15 -6.70 12.97 -5.62
CA LEU A 15 -6.05 13.11 -4.31
C LEU A 15 -4.57 13.46 -4.43
N THR A 16 -3.85 12.82 -5.36
CA THR A 16 -2.42 13.08 -5.58
C THR A 16 -2.17 14.52 -6.01
N ARG A 17 -2.98 15.04 -6.95
CA ARG A 17 -2.91 16.45 -7.39
C ARG A 17 -3.34 17.41 -6.28
N ALA A 18 -4.43 17.10 -5.58
CA ALA A 18 -4.94 17.93 -4.49
C ALA A 18 -3.90 18.09 -3.36
N PHE A 19 -3.18 17.03 -3.02
CA PHE A 19 -2.11 17.10 -2.01
C PHE A 19 -0.89 17.88 -2.49
N ALA A 20 -0.45 17.62 -3.72
CA ALA A 20 0.72 18.28 -4.31
C ALA A 20 0.49 19.78 -4.53
N ASP A 21 -0.58 20.11 -5.24
CA ASP A 21 -0.76 21.43 -5.84
C ASP A 21 -1.78 22.26 -5.04
N GLY A 22 -2.69 21.62 -4.31
CA GLY A 22 -3.80 22.28 -3.61
C GLY A 22 -4.84 22.91 -4.53
N GLU A 23 -4.75 22.66 -5.84
CA GLU A 23 -5.70 23.07 -6.84
C GLU A 23 -5.93 21.92 -7.83
N VAL A 24 -7.20 21.59 -8.07
CA VAL A 24 -7.58 20.57 -9.03
C VAL A 24 -8.78 21.06 -9.81
N ASP A 25 -8.64 21.14 -11.13
CA ASP A 25 -9.71 21.49 -12.07
C ASP A 25 -10.45 22.80 -11.70
N GLY A 26 -9.69 23.82 -11.27
CA GLY A 26 -10.21 25.13 -10.87
C GLY A 26 -10.76 25.20 -9.45
N MET A 27 -10.71 24.10 -8.69
CA MET A 27 -11.13 24.02 -7.30
C MET A 27 -9.92 24.07 -6.37
N THR A 28 -9.97 24.95 -5.36
CA THR A 28 -8.95 25.03 -4.32
C THR A 28 -9.24 24.04 -3.18
N VAL A 29 -8.25 23.23 -2.81
CA VAL A 29 -8.34 22.25 -1.72
C VAL A 29 -7.47 22.70 -0.56
N LEU A 30 -8.09 23.06 0.57
CA LEU A 30 -7.41 23.54 1.77
C LEU A 30 -8.00 22.91 3.05
N PRO A 31 -7.19 22.73 4.10
CA PRO A 31 -5.75 23.05 4.17
C PRO A 31 -4.89 22.06 3.36
N LYS A 32 -3.73 22.51 2.87
CA LYS A 32 -2.76 21.60 2.24
C LYS A 32 -2.10 20.73 3.32
N PRO A 33 -1.73 19.48 3.01
CA PRO A 33 -0.92 18.68 3.92
C PRO A 33 0.39 19.38 4.30
N VAL A 34 0.84 19.16 5.54
CA VAL A 34 2.14 19.65 6.01
C VAL A 34 3.29 18.97 5.25
N GLN A 35 3.15 17.67 4.95
CA GLN A 35 4.12 16.89 4.19
C GLN A 35 4.07 17.25 2.69
N ARG A 36 5.24 17.30 2.04
CA ARG A 36 5.40 17.60 0.61
C ARG A 36 6.07 16.43 -0.12
N PRO A 37 5.65 16.09 -1.36
CA PRO A 37 4.55 16.71 -2.11
C PRO A 37 3.16 16.36 -1.53
N GLY A 38 3.06 15.33 -0.70
CA GLY A 38 1.84 14.97 0.03
C GLY A 38 2.13 13.85 1.01
N PRO A 39 1.12 13.37 1.76
CA PRO A 39 1.28 12.17 2.57
C PRO A 39 1.54 10.94 1.68
N PRO A 40 2.31 9.94 2.14
CA PRO A 40 2.53 8.70 1.40
C PRO A 40 1.22 7.96 1.12
N ILE A 41 0.98 7.63 -0.14
CA ILE A 41 -0.19 6.85 -0.59
C ILE A 41 0.13 5.35 -0.51
N TRP A 42 -0.75 4.58 0.12
CA TRP A 42 -0.67 3.12 0.20
C TRP A 42 -1.82 2.52 -0.62
N VAL A 43 -1.51 1.55 -1.49
CA VAL A 43 -2.53 0.86 -2.29
C VAL A 43 -2.56 -0.61 -1.92
N GLY A 44 -3.72 -1.04 -1.43
CA GLY A 44 -3.96 -2.43 -1.08
C GLY A 44 -4.51 -3.27 -2.23
N GLY A 45 -4.21 -4.57 -2.18
CA GLY A 45 -4.82 -5.59 -3.04
C GLY A 45 -3.87 -6.20 -4.07
N ASN A 46 -4.23 -7.38 -4.56
CA ASN A 46 -3.39 -8.22 -5.42
C ASN A 46 -3.89 -8.38 -6.86
N ALA A 47 -5.11 -7.92 -7.17
CA ALA A 47 -5.63 -7.99 -8.52
C ALA A 47 -4.72 -7.21 -9.49
N PRO A 48 -4.61 -7.58 -10.78
CA PRO A 48 -3.77 -6.87 -11.74
C PRO A 48 -4.07 -5.37 -11.86
N ALA A 49 -5.29 -4.92 -11.55
CA ALA A 49 -5.62 -3.51 -11.52
C ALA A 49 -5.10 -2.79 -10.25
N ALA A 50 -5.04 -3.48 -9.11
CA ALA A 50 -4.47 -2.94 -7.87
C ALA A 50 -2.96 -2.76 -7.99
N LEU A 51 -2.24 -3.76 -8.56
CA LEU A 51 -0.81 -3.62 -8.83
C LEU A 51 -0.50 -2.45 -9.76
N ARG A 52 -1.26 -2.27 -10.85
CA ARG A 52 -1.10 -1.08 -11.71
C ARG A 52 -1.31 0.23 -10.94
N ARG A 53 -2.31 0.31 -10.07
CA ARG A 53 -2.52 1.48 -9.20
C ARG A 53 -1.36 1.70 -8.24
N ALA A 54 -0.84 0.64 -7.62
CA ALA A 54 0.30 0.75 -6.72
C ALA A 54 1.52 1.31 -7.46
N VAL A 55 1.81 0.78 -8.64
CA VAL A 55 2.89 1.26 -9.50
C VAL A 55 2.68 2.70 -9.96
N GLN A 56 1.45 3.12 -10.23
CA GLN A 56 1.18 4.46 -10.73
C GLN A 56 1.14 5.53 -9.61
N PHE A 57 0.61 5.21 -8.43
CA PHE A 57 0.24 6.21 -7.42
C PHE A 57 0.85 5.98 -6.04
N ALA A 58 1.21 4.75 -5.69
CA ALA A 58 1.54 4.41 -4.31
C ALA A 58 3.03 4.54 -4.01
N HIS A 59 3.33 4.79 -2.75
CA HIS A 59 4.66 4.66 -2.15
C HIS A 59 4.83 3.28 -1.50
N THR A 60 3.70 2.64 -1.14
CA THR A 60 3.69 1.30 -0.55
C THR A 60 2.60 0.46 -1.23
N TRP A 61 2.96 -0.76 -1.64
CA TRP A 61 1.99 -1.80 -1.96
C TRP A 61 1.64 -2.59 -0.70
N ASP A 62 0.36 -2.59 -0.34
CA ASP A 62 -0.15 -3.26 0.85
C ASP A 62 -0.78 -4.61 0.46
N ALA A 63 0.05 -5.65 0.58
CA ALA A 63 -0.22 -6.98 0.07
C ALA A 63 -1.13 -7.77 1.03
N PRO A 64 -2.25 -8.32 0.55
CA PRO A 64 -3.20 -9.08 1.37
C PRO A 64 -2.83 -10.57 1.43
N TYR A 65 -1.54 -10.89 1.60
CA TYR A 65 -1.05 -12.27 1.64
C TYR A 65 -0.62 -12.65 3.05
N VAL A 66 -0.89 -13.92 3.40
CA VAL A 66 -0.46 -14.53 4.66
C VAL A 66 0.75 -15.44 4.45
N ASP A 67 0.92 -16.00 3.26
CA ASP A 67 2.04 -16.89 2.95
C ASP A 67 3.23 -16.11 2.33
N PRO A 68 4.45 -16.20 2.89
CA PRO A 68 5.66 -15.64 2.28
C PRO A 68 5.93 -16.08 0.84
N ASP A 69 5.61 -17.32 0.46
CA ASP A 69 5.84 -17.80 -0.91
C ASP A 69 4.89 -17.12 -1.91
N GLU A 70 3.61 -16.98 -1.53
CA GLU A 70 2.63 -16.22 -2.32
C GLU A 70 3.02 -14.75 -2.43
N LEU A 71 3.56 -14.18 -1.33
CA LEU A 71 4.08 -12.82 -1.33
C LEU A 71 5.26 -12.67 -2.29
N GLY A 72 6.22 -13.60 -2.29
CA GLY A 72 7.36 -13.58 -3.21
C GLY A 72 6.91 -13.54 -4.67
N ALA A 73 5.93 -14.36 -5.05
CA ALA A 73 5.33 -14.33 -6.39
C ALA A 73 4.62 -12.98 -6.68
N GLY A 74 3.94 -12.42 -5.68
CA GLY A 74 3.31 -11.10 -5.77
C GLY A 74 4.31 -9.96 -5.96
N ILE A 75 5.44 -9.97 -5.23
CA ILE A 75 6.54 -9.01 -5.36
C ILE A 75 7.16 -9.10 -6.75
N ALA A 76 7.42 -10.31 -7.25
CA ALA A 76 7.92 -10.50 -8.61
C ALA A 76 7.00 -9.85 -9.65
N ARG A 77 5.68 -10.04 -9.50
CA ARG A 77 4.67 -9.43 -10.37
C ARG A 77 4.62 -7.90 -10.23
N LEU A 78 4.75 -7.36 -9.02
CA LEU A 78 4.85 -5.91 -8.81
C LEU A 78 6.08 -5.36 -9.55
N HIS A 79 7.23 -5.99 -9.42
CA HIS A 79 8.47 -5.59 -10.08
C HIS A 79 8.36 -5.61 -11.61
N GLU A 80 7.68 -6.61 -12.18
CA GLU A 80 7.37 -6.65 -13.63
C GLU A 80 6.54 -5.43 -14.06
N VAL A 81 5.48 -5.10 -13.31
CA VAL A 81 4.62 -3.95 -13.61
C VAL A 81 5.40 -2.63 -13.46
N CYS A 82 6.27 -2.50 -12.44
CA CYS A 82 7.17 -1.36 -12.28
C CYS A 82 8.05 -1.16 -13.51
N ARG A 83 8.76 -2.21 -13.94
CA ARG A 83 9.64 -2.16 -15.11
C ARG A 83 8.88 -1.81 -16.38
N ALA A 84 7.70 -2.42 -16.60
CA ALA A 84 6.85 -2.11 -17.74
C ALA A 84 6.37 -0.65 -17.76
N ALA A 85 6.20 -0.03 -16.58
CA ALA A 85 5.83 1.37 -16.43
C ALA A 85 7.02 2.34 -16.37
N GLY A 86 8.27 1.84 -16.46
CA GLY A 86 9.48 2.65 -16.33
C GLY A 86 9.72 3.19 -14.92
N ARG A 87 9.10 2.60 -13.89
CA ARG A 87 9.28 2.95 -12.48
C ARG A 87 10.32 2.02 -11.85
N ASP A 88 11.22 2.58 -11.04
CA ASP A 88 12.15 1.78 -10.23
C ASP A 88 11.34 0.94 -9.21
N PRO A 89 11.44 -0.41 -9.24
CA PRO A 89 10.77 -1.26 -8.26
C PRO A 89 11.11 -0.93 -6.81
N SER A 90 12.34 -0.46 -6.54
CA SER A 90 12.78 -0.13 -5.17
C SER A 90 12.07 1.12 -4.60
N SER A 91 11.45 1.93 -5.45
CA SER A 91 10.68 3.12 -5.05
C SER A 91 9.29 2.80 -4.47
N ILE A 92 8.93 1.52 -4.37
CA ILE A 92 7.68 1.05 -3.75
C ILE A 92 8.03 0.08 -2.63
N SER A 93 7.74 0.49 -1.40
CA SER A 93 7.83 -0.38 -0.24
C SER A 93 6.76 -1.47 -0.25
N VAL A 94 7.04 -2.59 0.42
CA VAL A 94 6.07 -3.68 0.58
C VAL A 94 5.59 -3.74 2.03
N SER A 95 4.27 -3.72 2.20
CA SER A 95 3.55 -3.98 3.44
C SER A 95 2.79 -5.29 3.30
N VAL A 96 2.67 -6.06 4.37
CA VAL A 96 1.79 -7.24 4.44
C VAL A 96 0.76 -7.04 5.54
N ARG A 97 -0.46 -7.55 5.35
CA ARG A 97 -1.51 -7.49 6.37
C ARG A 97 -2.42 -8.71 6.35
N GLY A 98 -3.09 -8.93 7.47
CA GLY A 98 -4.15 -9.95 7.59
C GLY A 98 -3.90 -11.01 8.65
N PHE A 99 -2.95 -10.80 9.55
CA PHE A 99 -2.57 -11.75 10.59
C PHE A 99 -3.32 -11.45 11.88
N ALA A 100 -3.72 -12.48 12.64
CA ALA A 100 -3.91 -12.28 14.07
C ALA A 100 -2.53 -12.12 14.71
N ALA A 101 -2.39 -11.25 15.72
CA ALA A 101 -1.10 -11.06 16.37
C ALA A 101 -0.51 -12.35 16.97
N ALA A 102 -1.37 -13.30 17.37
CA ALA A 102 -0.95 -14.61 17.87
C ALA A 102 -0.26 -15.50 16.82
N ASP A 103 -0.48 -15.25 15.53
CA ASP A 103 0.08 -16.02 14.42
C ASP A 103 1.41 -15.42 13.90
N VAL A 104 1.87 -14.31 14.49
CA VAL A 104 3.11 -13.64 14.10
C VAL A 104 4.21 -13.94 15.10
N ASP A 105 5.15 -14.79 14.68
CA ASP A 105 6.36 -15.11 15.43
C ASP A 105 7.62 -14.51 14.77
N PRO A 106 8.76 -14.48 15.47
CA PRO A 106 10.00 -13.95 14.91
C PRO A 106 10.47 -14.64 13.62
N ALA A 107 10.24 -15.96 13.48
CA ALA A 107 10.67 -16.70 12.29
C ALA A 107 9.86 -16.29 11.05
N LEU A 108 8.56 -16.01 11.21
CA LEU A 108 7.73 -15.45 10.15
C LEU A 108 8.20 -14.04 9.77
N LEU A 109 8.52 -13.20 10.77
CA LEU A 109 9.04 -11.85 10.53
C LEU A 109 10.37 -11.86 9.78
N ASP A 110 11.29 -12.78 10.11
CA ASP A 110 12.56 -12.95 9.40
C ASP A 110 12.33 -13.29 7.93
N ARG A 111 11.39 -14.21 7.63
CA ARG A 111 11.04 -14.54 6.23
C ARG A 111 10.45 -13.35 5.47
N TYR A 112 9.67 -12.50 6.13
CA TYR A 112 9.17 -11.27 5.51
C TYR A 112 10.29 -10.25 5.29
N ALA A 113 11.21 -10.12 6.24
CA ALA A 113 12.38 -9.25 6.12
C ALA A 113 13.28 -9.68 4.94
N ASP A 114 13.49 -10.99 4.77
CA ASP A 114 14.24 -11.56 3.63
C ASP A 114 13.60 -11.23 2.28
N LEU A 115 12.27 -11.04 2.24
CA LEU A 115 11.52 -10.59 1.07
C LEU A 115 11.49 -9.06 0.89
N GLY A 116 12.12 -8.31 1.79
CA GLY A 116 12.16 -6.85 1.75
C GLY A 116 10.89 -6.17 2.26
N VAL A 117 10.05 -6.88 3.01
CA VAL A 117 8.88 -6.28 3.67
C VAL A 117 9.34 -5.33 4.78
N VAL A 118 8.76 -4.13 4.79
CA VAL A 118 9.10 -3.09 5.77
C VAL A 118 7.97 -2.80 6.76
N HIS A 119 6.76 -3.30 6.49
CA HIS A 119 5.60 -3.17 7.37
C HIS A 119 4.82 -4.48 7.47
N VAL A 120 4.46 -4.87 8.69
CA VAL A 120 3.60 -6.02 8.98
C VAL A 120 2.41 -5.53 9.80
N GLY A 121 1.22 -5.57 9.20
CA GLY A 121 -0.04 -5.20 9.83
C GLY A 121 -0.70 -6.39 10.52
N VAL A 122 -0.82 -6.31 11.85
CA VAL A 122 -1.46 -7.33 12.68
C VAL A 122 -2.81 -6.86 13.21
N THR A 123 -3.73 -7.81 13.37
CA THR A 123 -5.03 -7.61 14.00
C THR A 123 -4.96 -8.06 15.44
N LEU A 124 -5.27 -7.14 16.36
CA LEU A 124 -5.41 -7.44 17.77
C LEU A 124 -6.86 -7.79 18.09
N PRO A 125 -7.12 -8.80 18.93
CA PRO A 125 -8.46 -9.04 19.46
C PRO A 125 -8.96 -7.79 20.17
N VAL A 126 -10.26 -7.48 20.04
CA VAL A 126 -10.87 -6.30 20.68
C VAL A 126 -10.71 -6.33 22.21
N ALA A 127 -10.69 -7.52 22.81
CA ALA A 127 -10.45 -7.69 24.25
C ALA A 127 -9.04 -7.24 24.71
N ASP A 128 -8.08 -7.14 23.78
CA ASP A 128 -6.70 -6.73 24.06
C ASP A 128 -6.45 -5.25 23.74
N LEU A 129 -7.41 -4.54 23.14
CA LEU A 129 -7.26 -3.12 22.78
C LEU A 129 -7.09 -2.26 24.04
N ASP A 130 -7.87 -2.52 25.09
CA ASP A 130 -7.79 -1.78 26.36
C ASP A 130 -6.44 -1.96 27.06
N ARG A 131 -5.72 -3.06 26.80
CA ARG A 131 -4.38 -3.33 27.34
C ARG A 131 -3.26 -2.74 26.50
N ALA A 132 -3.48 -2.51 25.21
CA ALA A 132 -2.44 -2.07 24.27
C ALA A 132 -2.20 -0.54 24.25
N VAL A 133 -3.12 0.25 24.83
CA VAL A 133 -3.08 1.73 24.82
C VAL A 133 -2.68 2.32 26.19
N THR A 134 -2.26 1.46 27.13
CA THR A 134 -1.75 1.87 28.45
C THR A 134 -0.25 1.65 28.52
#